data_AF-A0A931XJH6-F1
#
_entry.id   AF-A0A931XJH6-F1
#
_cell.length_a   1.000
_cell.length_b   1.000
_cell.length_c   1.000
_cell.angle_alpha   90.00
_cell.angle_beta   90.00
_cell.angle_gamma   90.00
#
_symmetry.space_group_name_H-M   'P 1'
#
loop_
_entity.id
_entity.type
_entity.pdbx_description
1 polymer ?
#
loop_
_entity_poly.entity_id
_entity_poly.type
_entity_poly.pdbx_seq_one_letter_code
_entity_poly.pdbx_strand_id
1 'polypeptide(L)'
;MLDAQGWAVGRWYAYTPAFYADVDARSAGLALGRRWVVVEQSTWASRIGLAWLHVILAVVLLFALADPALGQQERAGTWPGSTQAAPSAGDFSIVLPPTFIETRPGALGAALPGEVALGVWRKTASPLTVVIRAVPLPSVTTLAQYVEMKRAARRSLPDYTETFQSPTQLSGQPALDLAFTYRNPAGQVTQQRDILVVFGSVGWAISWVHPETLTEWAVGEGEAAVSSFRFQGTTDARRPPEPAPAAAPQPAAPLTEAPRPAPAPVAFTPPDFAPLLAERGTPLLRDQRMLRLAAGQASARYTVLVPPQTARLAVVASWPGSVVELALYRPDGDLAVLRRGSEPPLVLTVEDPMPGQWAYAVTAVDVPSADYPVALAAAVAPAAPAAAPARPQQTPAAVVPPGLPRAGQPLPAQWLAFLGVVAAESGLWLRRRLSPASVYDDDALPDGPLA
;
A
#
# COMPACT_ATOMS: atom_id res chain seq x y z
N MET A 1 -11.26 -41.36 9.94
CA MET A 1 -10.79 -42.62 9.36
C MET A 1 -9.93 -42.27 8.15
N LEU A 2 -8.63 -42.50 8.25
CA LEU A 2 -7.68 -42.44 7.11
C LEU A 2 -7.67 -43.82 6.44
N ASP A 3 -7.47 -43.89 5.13
CA ASP A 3 -7.23 -45.17 4.45
C ASP A 3 -5.75 -45.56 4.50
N ALA A 4 -5.47 -46.78 4.02
CA ALA A 4 -4.16 -47.44 4.10
C ALA A 4 -3.04 -46.79 3.24
N GLN A 5 -3.28 -45.62 2.64
CA GLN A 5 -2.26 -44.86 1.91
C GLN A 5 -2.08 -43.43 2.42
N GLY A 6 -2.72 -43.04 3.54
CA GLY A 6 -2.40 -41.81 4.27
C GLY A 6 -2.89 -40.51 3.62
N TRP A 7 -3.91 -40.56 2.76
CA TRP A 7 -4.49 -39.35 2.17
C TRP A 7 -5.70 -38.83 2.97
N ALA A 8 -5.78 -37.50 3.13
CA ALA A 8 -6.95 -36.84 3.69
C ALA A 8 -8.04 -36.69 2.62
N VAL A 9 -9.15 -37.42 2.77
CA VAL A 9 -10.33 -37.27 1.91
C VAL A 9 -11.20 -36.13 2.42
N GLY A 10 -11.14 -34.96 1.77
CA GLY A 10 -12.08 -33.87 2.00
C GLY A 10 -13.42 -34.14 1.30
N ARG A 11 -14.49 -34.34 2.07
CA ARG A 11 -15.86 -34.33 1.54
C ARG A 11 -16.33 -32.89 1.32
N TRP A 12 -16.77 -32.59 0.12
CA TRP A 12 -17.49 -31.36 -0.21
C TRP A 12 -18.97 -31.52 0.14
N TYR A 13 -19.53 -30.62 0.94
CA TYR A 13 -20.98 -30.49 1.13
C TYR A 13 -21.50 -29.39 0.19
N ALA A 14 -22.45 -29.75 -0.67
CA ALA A 14 -23.26 -28.78 -1.39
C ALA A 14 -24.29 -28.19 -0.41
N TYR A 15 -24.30 -26.87 -0.25
CA TYR A 15 -25.32 -26.15 0.52
C TYR A 15 -26.61 -26.05 -0.29
N THR A 16 -27.69 -26.69 0.17
CA THR A 16 -29.08 -26.44 -0.25
C THR A 16 -29.77 -25.52 0.76
N PRO A 17 -30.65 -24.59 0.34
CA PRO A 17 -31.29 -23.64 1.24
C PRO A 17 -32.51 -24.29 1.92
N ALA A 18 -32.34 -24.74 3.16
CA ALA A 18 -33.43 -25.09 4.05
C ALA A 18 -33.29 -24.25 5.33
N PHE A 19 -33.81 -23.02 5.29
CA PHE A 19 -33.90 -22.17 6.47
C PHE A 19 -35.11 -21.22 6.34
N TYR A 20 -36.32 -21.78 6.42
CA TYR A 20 -37.54 -21.08 6.82
C TYR A 20 -38.59 -22.15 7.19
N ALA A 21 -38.53 -22.64 8.41
CA ALA A 21 -39.63 -23.33 9.08
C ALA A 21 -39.29 -23.58 10.55
N ASP A 22 -39.22 -22.52 11.38
CA ASP A 22 -39.56 -22.67 12.81
C ASP A 22 -39.69 -21.31 13.54
N VAL A 23 -40.77 -20.56 13.32
CA VAL A 23 -41.42 -19.74 14.37
C VAL A 23 -42.88 -19.54 13.95
N ASP A 24 -43.71 -20.58 14.02
CA ASP A 24 -45.16 -20.38 14.11
C ASP A 24 -45.86 -21.59 14.75
N ALA A 25 -45.65 -21.74 16.06
CA ALA A 25 -46.42 -22.67 16.87
C ALA A 25 -46.40 -22.25 18.34
N ARG A 26 -47.11 -21.16 18.69
CA ARG A 26 -47.65 -20.93 20.05
C ARG A 26 -48.58 -19.70 20.11
N SER A 27 -49.78 -19.86 19.55
CA SER A 27 -51.01 -19.21 20.05
C SER A 27 -52.22 -19.64 19.23
N ALA A 28 -52.74 -20.83 19.56
CA ALA A 28 -54.16 -21.09 19.34
C ALA A 28 -54.96 -20.20 20.30
N GLY A 29 -55.74 -19.27 19.77
CA GLY A 29 -56.64 -18.45 20.58
C GLY A 29 -57.47 -17.47 19.76
N LEU A 30 -58.71 -17.88 19.49
CA LEU A 30 -59.90 -17.08 19.12
C LEU A 30 -60.16 -16.77 17.63
N ALA A 31 -61.38 -17.17 17.27
CA ALA A 31 -62.04 -17.07 15.99
C ALA A 31 -62.22 -15.64 15.47
N LEU A 32 -62.18 -15.48 14.14
CA LEU A 32 -63.30 -15.04 13.30
C LEU A 32 -62.83 -14.95 11.83
N GLY A 33 -63.70 -15.42 10.93
CA GLY A 33 -63.32 -15.79 9.58
C GLY A 33 -62.97 -14.66 8.63
N ARG A 34 -62.12 -14.98 7.65
CA ARG A 34 -62.07 -14.39 6.30
C ARG A 34 -61.26 -15.32 5.39
N ARG A 35 -61.83 -15.67 4.24
CA ARG A 35 -61.18 -16.40 3.15
C ARG A 35 -60.01 -15.59 2.60
N TRP A 36 -58.82 -16.18 2.53
CA TRP A 36 -57.73 -15.68 1.69
C TRP A 36 -57.62 -16.58 0.45
N VAL A 37 -57.74 -15.98 -0.73
CA VAL A 37 -57.36 -16.59 -2.00
C VAL A 37 -55.86 -16.40 -2.13
N VAL A 38 -55.09 -17.50 -2.12
CA VAL A 38 -53.68 -17.46 -2.50
C VAL A 38 -53.62 -17.46 -4.01
N VAL A 39 -53.26 -16.32 -4.61
CA VAL A 39 -52.94 -16.22 -6.03
C VAL A 39 -51.47 -16.61 -6.20
N GLU A 40 -51.24 -17.79 -6.73
CA GLU A 40 -49.90 -18.29 -7.06
C GLU A 40 -49.39 -17.60 -8.34
N GLN A 41 -48.73 -16.45 -8.20
CA GLN A 41 -47.98 -15.85 -9.31
C GLN A 41 -46.59 -16.50 -9.40
N SER A 42 -46.50 -17.63 -10.09
CA SER A 42 -45.21 -18.09 -10.63
C SER A 42 -44.88 -17.30 -11.90
N THR A 43 -43.90 -16.40 -11.82
CA THR A 43 -43.51 -15.56 -12.95
C THR A 43 -42.71 -16.36 -13.98
N TRP A 44 -43.13 -16.23 -15.23
CA TRP A 44 -42.53 -16.75 -16.46
C TRP A 44 -41.01 -16.53 -16.56
N ALA A 45 -40.49 -15.49 -15.89
CA ALA A 45 -39.07 -15.13 -15.83
C ALA A 45 -38.17 -16.23 -15.22
N SER A 46 -38.68 -17.00 -14.26
CA SER A 46 -37.91 -18.08 -13.60
C SER A 46 -37.60 -19.25 -14.54
N ARG A 47 -38.50 -19.54 -15.50
CA ARG A 47 -38.32 -20.63 -16.47
C ARG A 47 -37.34 -20.27 -17.58
N ILE A 48 -37.30 -19.00 -17.98
CA ILE A 48 -36.35 -18.50 -18.99
C ILE A 48 -34.93 -18.51 -18.42
N GLY A 49 -34.73 -18.09 -17.16
CA GLY A 49 -33.42 -18.11 -16.51
C GLY A 49 -32.82 -19.52 -16.43
N LEU A 50 -33.65 -20.53 -16.11
CA LEU A 50 -33.18 -21.92 -16.03
C LEU A 50 -32.80 -22.48 -17.41
N ALA A 51 -33.56 -22.14 -18.46
CA ALA A 51 -33.26 -22.59 -19.82
C ALA A 51 -31.91 -22.02 -20.32
N TRP A 52 -31.65 -20.73 -20.10
CA TRP A 52 -30.38 -20.10 -20.49
C TRP A 52 -29.17 -20.70 -19.76
N LEU A 53 -29.32 -21.06 -18.49
CA LEU A 53 -28.26 -21.73 -17.73
C LEU A 53 -27.86 -23.09 -18.37
N HIS A 54 -28.83 -23.87 -18.85
CA HIS A 54 -28.56 -25.15 -19.50
C HIS A 54 -27.87 -24.97 -20.87
N VAL A 55 -28.23 -23.92 -21.62
CA VAL A 55 -27.55 -23.61 -22.90
C VAL A 55 -26.09 -23.21 -22.67
N ILE A 56 -25.81 -22.38 -21.66
CA ILE A 56 -24.44 -21.96 -21.32
C ILE A 56 -23.60 -23.18 -20.92
N LEU A 57 -24.15 -24.06 -20.07
CA LEU A 57 -23.47 -25.28 -19.64
C LEU A 57 -23.19 -26.23 -20.82
N ALA A 58 -24.14 -26.38 -21.75
CA ALA A 58 -23.95 -27.20 -22.94
C ALA A 58 -22.86 -26.66 -23.87
N VAL A 59 -22.78 -25.33 -24.06
CA VAL A 59 -21.74 -24.69 -24.89
C VAL A 59 -20.36 -24.86 -24.26
N VAL A 60 -20.23 -24.67 -22.94
CA VAL A 60 -18.95 -24.90 -22.23
C VAL A 60 -18.50 -26.35 -22.35
N LEU A 61 -19.43 -27.31 -22.22
CA LEU A 61 -19.11 -28.73 -22.37
C LEU A 61 -18.68 -29.08 -23.81
N LEU A 62 -19.30 -28.45 -24.82
CA LEU A 62 -18.94 -28.62 -26.23
C LEU A 62 -17.55 -28.08 -26.54
N PHE A 63 -17.17 -26.93 -25.98
CA PHE A 63 -15.81 -26.38 -26.12
C PHE A 63 -14.75 -27.25 -25.43
N ALA A 64 -15.07 -27.83 -24.26
CA ALA A 64 -14.17 -28.73 -23.55
C ALA A 64 -13.94 -30.07 -24.30
N LEU A 65 -14.90 -30.50 -25.13
CA LEU A 65 -14.82 -31.74 -25.92
C LEU A 65 -14.27 -31.54 -27.34
N ALA A 66 -14.28 -30.31 -27.86
CA ALA A 66 -13.84 -30.01 -29.23
C ALA A 66 -12.33 -29.78 -29.37
N ASP A 67 -11.58 -29.69 -28.26
CA ASP A 67 -10.12 -29.53 -28.28
C ASP A 67 -9.39 -30.78 -27.77
N PRO A 68 -9.02 -31.74 -28.65
CA PRO A 68 -8.27 -32.93 -28.25
C PRO A 68 -6.82 -32.62 -27.82
N ALA A 69 -6.33 -31.37 -27.92
CA ALA A 69 -4.98 -30.99 -27.52
C ALA A 69 -4.84 -30.70 -26.01
N LEU A 70 -5.93 -30.43 -25.29
CA LEU A 70 -5.90 -30.12 -23.85
C LEU A 70 -5.89 -31.37 -22.95
N GLY A 71 -6.24 -32.55 -23.47
CA GLY A 71 -6.37 -33.79 -22.68
C GLY A 71 -5.10 -34.63 -22.52
N GLN A 72 -4.01 -34.31 -23.20
CA GLN A 72 -2.78 -35.13 -23.22
C GLN A 72 -1.56 -34.49 -22.51
N GLN A 73 -1.61 -33.22 -22.13
CA GLN A 73 -0.46 -32.55 -21.49
C GLN A 73 -0.34 -32.73 -19.97
N GLU A 74 -1.36 -33.25 -19.27
CA GLU A 74 -1.31 -33.37 -17.80
C GLU A 74 -0.91 -34.75 -17.26
N ARG A 75 -0.66 -35.78 -18.10
CA ARG A 75 -0.44 -37.16 -17.59
C ARG A 75 0.91 -37.83 -17.89
N ALA A 76 1.85 -37.19 -18.57
CA ALA A 76 3.22 -37.70 -18.63
C ALA A 76 4.21 -36.57 -18.95
N GLY A 77 4.97 -36.13 -17.95
CA GLY A 77 5.94 -35.04 -18.09
C GLY A 77 7.11 -35.17 -17.13
N THR A 78 7.81 -36.31 -17.17
CA THR A 78 9.25 -36.31 -16.85
C THR A 78 9.95 -35.38 -17.84
N TRP A 79 10.41 -34.23 -17.35
CA TRP A 79 11.16 -33.25 -18.13
C TRP A 79 12.47 -33.88 -18.66
N PRO A 80 12.68 -33.96 -19.99
CA PRO A 80 13.99 -34.32 -20.52
C PRO A 80 14.94 -33.11 -20.38
N GLY A 81 16.12 -33.39 -19.85
CA GLY A 81 17.04 -32.39 -19.31
C GLY A 81 17.54 -31.33 -20.29
N SER A 82 17.57 -30.08 -19.80
CA SER A 82 18.65 -29.15 -20.07
C SER A 82 19.65 -29.23 -18.91
N THR A 83 20.57 -30.19 -18.94
CA THR A 83 21.79 -30.14 -18.11
C THR A 83 22.76 -29.13 -18.71
N GLN A 84 22.35 -27.87 -18.79
CA GLN A 84 23.31 -26.78 -18.81
C GLN A 84 23.45 -26.42 -17.33
N ALA A 85 24.59 -26.76 -16.74
CA ALA A 85 24.89 -26.37 -15.36
C ALA A 85 24.61 -24.86 -15.26
N ALA A 86 23.67 -24.48 -14.40
CA ALA A 86 23.42 -23.08 -14.13
C ALA A 86 24.79 -22.48 -13.80
N PRO A 87 25.20 -21.37 -14.45
CA PRO A 87 26.42 -20.69 -14.04
C PRO A 87 26.35 -20.55 -12.53
N SER A 88 27.43 -20.94 -11.81
CA SER A 88 27.48 -20.80 -10.36
C SER A 88 27.20 -19.34 -10.06
N ALA A 89 25.96 -19.02 -9.69
CA ALA A 89 25.45 -17.65 -9.71
C ALA A 89 26.04 -16.84 -8.54
N GLY A 90 27.19 -17.22 -8.00
CA GLY A 90 27.57 -16.85 -6.65
C GLY A 90 26.52 -17.30 -5.64
N ASP A 91 26.91 -17.28 -4.39
CA ASP A 91 25.95 -17.37 -3.31
C ASP A 91 25.39 -15.96 -3.07
N PHE A 92 24.09 -15.85 -2.82
CA PHE A 92 23.47 -14.59 -2.43
C PHE A 92 22.64 -14.80 -1.17
N SER A 93 22.48 -13.74 -0.39
CA SER A 93 21.54 -13.72 0.73
C SER A 93 20.64 -12.52 0.64
N ILE A 94 19.36 -12.73 0.90
CA ILE A 94 18.36 -11.68 1.06
C ILE A 94 17.65 -11.90 2.39
N VAL A 95 17.40 -10.82 3.13
CA VAL A 95 16.58 -10.86 4.35
C VAL A 95 15.23 -10.25 4.02
N LEU A 96 14.20 -11.11 3.95
CA LEU A 96 12.83 -10.69 3.74
C LEU A 96 12.07 -10.72 5.07
N PRO A 97 11.07 -9.84 5.27
CA PRO A 97 10.15 -9.94 6.41
C PRO A 97 9.50 -11.34 6.49
N PRO A 98 9.16 -11.83 7.70
CA PRO A 98 8.55 -13.16 7.88
C PRO A 98 7.16 -13.32 7.22
N THR A 99 6.60 -12.23 6.71
CA THR A 99 5.33 -12.23 5.96
C THR A 99 5.50 -12.63 4.49
N PHE A 100 6.73 -12.80 4.02
CA PHE A 100 7.04 -13.34 2.70
C PHE A 100 7.13 -14.86 2.76
N ILE A 101 6.42 -15.51 1.84
CA ILE A 101 6.47 -16.96 1.66
C ILE A 101 7.14 -17.23 0.32
N GLU A 102 8.12 -18.12 0.34
CA GLU A 102 8.73 -18.63 -0.89
C GLU A 102 7.70 -19.44 -1.67
N THR A 103 7.57 -19.13 -2.95
CA THR A 103 6.63 -19.76 -3.86
C THR A 103 7.39 -20.33 -5.04
N ARG A 104 6.84 -21.39 -5.65
CA ARG A 104 7.44 -21.91 -6.88
C ARG A 104 7.42 -20.82 -7.96
N PRO A 105 8.44 -20.75 -8.83
CA PRO A 105 8.43 -19.83 -9.95
C PRO A 105 7.26 -20.17 -10.89
N GLY A 106 6.16 -19.44 -10.75
CA GLY A 106 5.08 -19.41 -11.74
C GLY A 106 5.44 -18.49 -12.91
N ALA A 107 4.50 -18.32 -13.86
CA ALA A 107 4.61 -17.39 -14.98
C ALA A 107 4.58 -15.91 -14.51
N LEU A 108 5.65 -15.46 -13.86
CA LEU A 108 5.82 -14.08 -13.43
C LEU A 108 6.58 -13.31 -14.51
N GLY A 109 5.93 -12.36 -15.20
CA GLY A 109 6.55 -11.39 -16.10
C GLY A 109 7.30 -11.96 -17.32
N ALA A 110 7.72 -11.06 -18.22
CA ALA A 110 8.59 -11.43 -19.34
C ALA A 110 10.02 -11.72 -18.83
N ALA A 111 10.42 -12.99 -18.87
CA ALA A 111 11.81 -13.41 -18.68
C ALA A 111 12.60 -13.19 -19.98
N LEU A 112 13.88 -12.82 -19.88
CA LEU A 112 14.78 -12.94 -21.02
C LEU A 112 14.99 -14.43 -21.36
N PRO A 113 15.24 -14.77 -22.64
CA PRO A 113 15.75 -16.09 -22.99
C PRO A 113 17.01 -16.41 -22.17
N GLY A 114 17.02 -17.56 -21.48
CA GLY A 114 18.13 -17.99 -20.62
C GLY A 114 18.14 -17.39 -19.22
N GLU A 115 17.14 -16.57 -18.86
CA GLU A 115 17.01 -16.06 -17.50
C GLU A 115 16.41 -17.11 -16.57
N VAL A 116 17.08 -17.34 -15.44
CA VAL A 116 16.68 -18.32 -14.42
C VAL A 116 16.18 -17.56 -13.20
N ALA A 117 14.96 -17.89 -12.76
CA ALA A 117 14.45 -17.42 -11.47
C ALA A 117 15.13 -18.20 -10.35
N LEU A 118 15.87 -17.50 -9.50
CA LEU A 118 16.59 -18.06 -8.37
C LEU A 118 15.73 -18.12 -7.10
N GLY A 119 14.72 -17.25 -7.01
CA GLY A 119 13.73 -17.30 -5.96
C GLY A 119 12.56 -16.36 -6.22
N VAL A 120 11.40 -16.74 -5.69
CA VAL A 120 10.15 -15.98 -5.80
C VAL A 120 9.48 -15.97 -4.44
N TRP A 121 9.28 -14.79 -3.88
CA TRP A 121 8.65 -14.61 -2.59
C TRP A 121 7.41 -13.76 -2.73
N ARG A 122 6.28 -14.30 -2.27
CA ARG A 122 5.00 -13.58 -2.27
C ARG A 122 4.66 -13.17 -0.84
N LYS A 123 4.21 -11.94 -0.67
CA LYS A 123 3.71 -11.49 0.62
C LYS A 123 2.34 -12.10 0.91
N THR A 124 2.09 -12.55 2.14
CA THR A 124 0.81 -13.19 2.52
C THR A 124 -0.37 -12.23 2.50
N ALA A 125 -0.16 -11.00 2.96
CA ALA A 125 -1.21 -9.99 3.12
C ALA A 125 -1.31 -8.99 1.95
N SER A 126 -0.52 -9.18 0.88
CA SER A 126 -0.49 -8.28 -0.27
C SER A 126 -0.13 -9.02 -1.55
N PRO A 127 -0.56 -8.54 -2.71
CA PRO A 127 -0.13 -9.12 -3.97
C PRO A 127 1.34 -8.81 -4.35
N LEU A 128 2.09 -8.11 -3.48
CA LEU A 128 3.52 -7.85 -3.68
C LEU A 128 4.31 -9.16 -3.82
N THR A 129 5.04 -9.28 -4.92
CA THR A 129 5.91 -10.42 -5.22
C THR A 129 7.32 -9.93 -5.48
N VAL A 130 8.30 -10.45 -4.75
CA VAL A 130 9.73 -10.23 -4.99
C VAL A 130 10.28 -11.41 -5.80
N VAL A 131 11.01 -11.12 -6.86
CA VAL A 131 11.62 -12.12 -7.75
C VAL A 131 13.08 -11.79 -7.95
N ILE A 132 13.95 -12.77 -7.73
CA ILE A 132 15.38 -12.63 -8.03
C ILE A 132 15.69 -13.52 -9.23
N ARG A 133 16.33 -12.93 -10.22
CA ARG A 133 16.70 -13.62 -11.45
C ARG A 133 18.16 -13.38 -11.79
N ALA A 134 18.75 -14.37 -12.43
CA ALA A 134 20.06 -14.28 -13.02
C ALA A 134 20.00 -14.68 -14.50
N VAL A 135 20.76 -13.98 -15.33
CA VAL A 135 20.95 -14.32 -16.74
C VAL A 135 22.45 -14.37 -17.03
N PRO A 136 22.97 -15.46 -17.63
CA PRO A 136 24.34 -15.47 -18.12
C PRO A 136 24.47 -14.42 -19.23
N LEU A 137 25.47 -13.57 -19.10
CA LEU A 137 25.82 -12.54 -20.06
C LEU A 137 27.11 -12.92 -20.79
N PRO A 138 27.29 -12.49 -22.04
CA PRO A 138 28.60 -12.45 -22.67
C PRO A 138 29.61 -11.73 -21.76
N SER A 139 30.86 -12.18 -21.74
CA SER A 139 31.91 -11.72 -20.81
C SER A 139 32.28 -10.23 -20.92
N VAL A 140 31.75 -9.51 -21.91
CA VAL A 140 31.98 -8.08 -22.15
C VAL A 140 30.72 -7.22 -22.00
N THR A 141 29.63 -7.79 -21.49
CA THR A 141 28.37 -7.04 -21.34
C THR A 141 28.45 -6.03 -20.21
N THR A 142 28.31 -4.75 -20.55
CA THR A 142 28.25 -3.66 -19.56
C THR A 142 26.85 -3.58 -18.92
N LEU A 143 26.75 -2.91 -17.78
CA LEU A 143 25.44 -2.62 -17.16
C LEU A 143 24.49 -1.91 -18.14
N ALA A 144 24.98 -0.94 -18.91
CA ALA A 144 24.16 -0.22 -19.89
C ALA A 144 23.61 -1.15 -20.99
N GLN A 145 24.43 -2.07 -21.49
CA GLN A 145 24.00 -3.07 -22.47
C GLN A 145 22.99 -4.05 -21.88
N TYR A 146 23.20 -4.49 -20.64
CA TYR A 146 22.27 -5.36 -19.93
C TYR A 146 20.90 -4.68 -19.70
N VAL A 147 20.91 -3.41 -19.30
CA VAL A 147 19.70 -2.58 -19.16
C VAL A 147 18.95 -2.47 -20.48
N GLU A 148 19.63 -2.17 -21.59
CA GLU A 148 18.95 -2.04 -22.88
C GLU A 148 18.39 -3.38 -23.36
N MET A 149 19.07 -4.50 -23.08
CA MET A 149 18.53 -5.84 -23.35
C MET A 149 17.25 -6.11 -22.54
N LYS A 150 17.21 -5.70 -21.26
CA LYS A 150 16.01 -5.78 -20.42
C LYS A 150 14.88 -4.89 -20.92
N ARG A 151 15.19 -3.66 -21.33
CA ARG A 151 14.21 -2.75 -21.94
C ARG A 151 13.63 -3.30 -23.23
N ALA A 152 14.48 -3.82 -24.11
CA ALA A 152 14.04 -4.41 -25.38
C ALA A 152 13.03 -5.54 -25.15
N ALA A 153 13.29 -6.43 -24.18
CA ALA A 153 12.35 -7.48 -23.82
C ALA A 153 11.04 -6.93 -23.25
N ARG A 154 11.09 -5.86 -22.43
CA ARG A 154 9.90 -5.26 -21.82
C ARG A 154 9.06 -4.42 -22.76
N ARG A 155 9.65 -3.82 -23.79
CA ARG A 155 8.90 -3.09 -24.83
C ARG A 155 7.91 -3.99 -25.58
N SER A 156 8.07 -5.32 -25.50
CA SER A 156 7.08 -6.27 -26.03
C SER A 156 5.86 -6.47 -25.12
N LEU A 157 5.88 -5.97 -23.88
CA LEU A 157 4.75 -6.05 -22.97
C LEU A 157 3.65 -5.06 -23.40
N PRO A 158 2.37 -5.44 -23.35
CA PRO A 158 1.26 -4.53 -23.63
C PRO A 158 1.29 -3.32 -22.68
N ASP A 159 1.01 -2.12 -23.21
CA ASP A 159 0.98 -0.86 -22.46
C ASP A 159 2.26 -0.55 -21.66
N TYR A 160 3.44 -1.04 -22.09
CA TYR A 160 4.71 -0.76 -21.41
C TYR A 160 5.00 0.74 -21.34
N THR A 161 5.17 1.26 -20.12
CA THR A 161 5.57 2.65 -19.87
C THR A 161 6.64 2.70 -18.79
N GLU A 162 7.81 3.24 -19.11
CA GLU A 162 8.86 3.49 -18.13
C GLU A 162 8.51 4.74 -17.30
N THR A 163 8.49 4.62 -15.97
CA THR A 163 8.04 5.69 -15.07
C THR A 163 9.17 6.29 -14.25
N PHE A 164 10.26 5.54 -14.04
CA PHE A 164 11.41 5.99 -13.26
C PHE A 164 12.69 5.28 -13.67
N GLN A 165 13.80 6.02 -13.68
CA GLN A 165 15.13 5.47 -13.82
C GLN A 165 16.10 6.26 -12.94
N SER A 166 16.90 5.57 -12.13
CA SER A 166 18.01 6.18 -11.41
C SER A 166 19.23 5.26 -11.37
N PRO A 167 20.45 5.78 -11.58
CA PRO A 167 21.67 5.10 -11.13
C PRO A 167 21.59 4.82 -9.62
N THR A 168 22.10 3.68 -9.19
CA THR A 168 22.16 3.28 -7.79
C THR A 168 23.38 2.37 -7.55
N GLN A 169 23.54 1.85 -6.34
CA GLN A 169 24.53 0.83 -6.02
C GLN A 169 23.88 -0.34 -5.29
N LEU A 170 24.33 -1.55 -5.59
CA LEU A 170 23.93 -2.76 -4.88
C LEU A 170 25.19 -3.51 -4.43
N SER A 171 25.38 -3.65 -3.12
CA SER A 171 26.61 -4.24 -2.54
C SER A 171 27.90 -3.57 -3.07
N GLY A 172 27.88 -2.24 -3.23
CA GLY A 172 29.01 -1.45 -3.75
C GLY A 172 29.23 -1.55 -5.26
N GLN A 173 28.44 -2.35 -5.99
CA GLN A 173 28.51 -2.43 -7.45
C GLN A 173 27.57 -1.42 -8.09
N PRO A 174 27.97 -0.78 -9.22
CA PRO A 174 27.06 0.05 -10.00
C PRO A 174 25.83 -0.74 -10.42
N ALA A 175 24.67 -0.17 -10.16
CA ALA A 175 23.38 -0.76 -10.49
C ALA A 175 22.45 0.31 -11.08
N LEU A 176 21.35 -0.14 -11.69
CA LEU A 176 20.31 0.73 -12.18
C LEU A 176 18.98 0.34 -11.55
N ASP A 177 18.31 1.33 -10.98
CA ASP A 177 16.92 1.24 -10.53
C ASP A 177 16.00 1.68 -11.66
N LEU A 178 15.06 0.82 -12.02
CA LEU A 178 14.17 0.98 -13.15
C LEU A 178 12.74 0.62 -12.73
N ALA A 179 11.82 1.59 -12.75
CA ALA A 179 10.39 1.35 -12.54
C ALA A 179 9.59 1.58 -13.82
N PHE A 180 8.58 0.74 -14.03
CA PHE A 180 7.73 0.76 -15.21
C PHE A 180 6.37 0.13 -14.92
N THR A 181 5.41 0.42 -15.78
CA THR A 181 4.08 -0.17 -15.79
C THR A 181 3.84 -0.93 -17.08
N TYR A 182 2.97 -1.93 -17.04
CA TYR A 182 2.53 -2.69 -18.22
C TYR A 182 1.21 -3.38 -17.91
N ARG A 183 0.49 -3.84 -18.94
CA ARG A 183 -0.70 -4.67 -18.78
C ARG A 183 -0.31 -6.15 -18.85
N ASN A 184 -0.63 -6.90 -17.79
CA ASN A 184 -0.32 -8.33 -17.70
C ASN A 184 -1.31 -9.17 -18.55
N PRO A 185 -1.09 -10.49 -18.72
CA PRO A 185 -1.99 -11.35 -19.50
C PRO A 185 -3.43 -11.42 -18.97
N ALA A 186 -3.66 -11.12 -17.69
CA ALA A 186 -5.00 -11.00 -17.10
C ALA A 186 -5.66 -9.65 -17.40
N GLY A 187 -5.03 -8.78 -18.18
CA GLY A 187 -5.53 -7.46 -18.53
C GLY A 187 -5.35 -6.40 -17.45
N GLN A 188 -4.65 -6.70 -16.34
CA GLN A 188 -4.46 -5.77 -15.22
C GLN A 188 -3.19 -4.92 -15.42
N VAL A 189 -3.27 -3.63 -15.07
CA VAL A 189 -2.10 -2.74 -15.06
C VAL A 189 -1.22 -3.09 -13.88
N THR A 190 -0.07 -3.69 -14.18
CA THR A 190 0.95 -4.11 -13.23
C THR A 190 2.05 -3.06 -13.18
N GLN A 191 2.51 -2.76 -11.98
CA GLN A 191 3.70 -1.96 -11.75
C GLN A 191 4.84 -2.88 -11.32
N GLN A 192 6.02 -2.63 -11.87
CA GLN A 192 7.21 -3.39 -11.55
C GLN A 192 8.40 -2.45 -11.41
N ARG A 193 9.23 -2.71 -10.42
CA ARG A 193 10.50 -2.01 -10.20
C ARG A 193 11.62 -3.03 -10.06
N ASP A 194 12.74 -2.69 -10.67
CA ASP A 194 13.86 -3.58 -10.90
C ASP A 194 15.16 -2.92 -10.50
N ILE A 195 15.97 -3.62 -9.70
CA ILE A 195 17.39 -3.30 -9.56
C ILE A 195 18.18 -4.24 -10.46
N LEU A 196 18.84 -3.64 -11.44
CA LEU A 196 19.69 -4.33 -12.42
C LEU A 196 21.15 -4.11 -12.04
N VAL A 197 21.90 -5.20 -11.88
CA VAL A 197 23.35 -5.16 -11.63
C VAL A 197 24.04 -6.22 -12.47
N VAL A 198 25.27 -5.96 -12.89
CA VAL A 198 26.12 -6.94 -13.57
C VAL A 198 27.25 -7.33 -12.64
N PHE A 199 27.41 -8.62 -12.40
CA PHE A 199 28.49 -9.18 -11.60
C PHE A 199 29.26 -10.21 -12.43
N GLY A 200 30.47 -9.88 -12.85
CA GLY A 200 31.24 -10.72 -13.79
C GLY A 200 30.48 -10.94 -15.10
N SER A 201 30.23 -12.19 -15.47
CA SER A 201 29.45 -12.59 -16.65
C SER A 201 27.99 -12.93 -16.34
N VAL A 202 27.43 -12.41 -15.23
CA VAL A 202 26.04 -12.66 -14.83
C VAL A 202 25.31 -11.33 -14.61
N GLY A 203 24.19 -11.17 -15.29
CA GLY A 203 23.25 -10.08 -15.07
C GLY A 203 22.21 -10.49 -14.03
N TRP A 204 21.99 -9.65 -13.02
CA TRP A 204 21.02 -9.87 -11.96
C TRP A 204 19.86 -8.91 -12.10
N ALA A 205 18.66 -9.40 -11.84
CA ALA A 205 17.48 -8.57 -11.71
C ALA A 205 16.79 -8.92 -10.40
N ILE A 206 16.69 -7.94 -9.50
CA ILE A 206 15.86 -8.01 -8.29
C ILE A 206 14.62 -7.19 -8.60
N SER A 207 13.53 -7.89 -8.86
CA SER A 207 12.26 -7.29 -9.27
C SER A 207 11.26 -7.38 -8.12
N TRP A 208 10.47 -6.34 -7.93
CA TRP A 208 9.22 -6.46 -7.17
C TRP A 208 8.05 -5.99 -8.00
N VAL A 209 7.00 -6.81 -7.98
CA VAL A 209 5.85 -6.72 -8.87
C VAL A 209 4.59 -6.54 -8.02
N HIS A 210 3.78 -5.57 -8.40
CA HIS A 210 2.49 -5.28 -7.78
C HIS A 210 1.42 -5.14 -8.88
N PRO A 211 0.33 -5.91 -8.86
CA PRO A 211 -0.70 -5.92 -9.92
C PRO A 211 -1.62 -4.69 -9.92
N GLU A 212 -1.32 -3.72 -9.06
CA GLU A 212 -2.02 -2.43 -8.93
C GLU A 212 -0.97 -1.33 -8.75
N THR A 213 -1.41 -0.07 -8.70
CA THR A 213 -0.54 1.06 -8.37
C THR A 213 0.27 0.74 -7.11
N LEU A 214 1.61 0.76 -7.21
CA LEU A 214 2.50 0.58 -6.06
C LEU A 214 2.14 1.65 -5.04
N THR A 215 1.55 1.21 -3.93
CA THR A 215 1.38 2.07 -2.77
C THR A 215 2.76 2.40 -2.21
N GLU A 216 2.91 3.55 -1.55
CA GLU A 216 4.17 3.94 -0.90
C GLU A 216 4.69 2.84 0.04
N TRP A 217 3.76 2.11 0.68
CA TRP A 217 4.07 0.93 1.48
C TRP A 217 4.72 -0.21 0.67
N ALA A 218 4.18 -0.57 -0.50
CA ALA A 218 4.75 -1.62 -1.33
C ALA A 218 6.14 -1.25 -1.85
N VAL A 219 6.37 0.04 -2.10
CA VAL A 219 7.70 0.58 -2.44
C VAL A 219 8.66 0.42 -1.27
N GLY A 220 8.26 0.84 -0.07
CA GLY A 220 9.10 0.74 1.13
C GLY A 220 9.52 -0.70 1.45
N GLU A 221 8.63 -1.67 1.24
CA GLU A 221 8.97 -3.09 1.46
C GLU A 221 9.87 -3.68 0.38
N GLY A 222 9.65 -3.30 -0.88
CA GLY A 222 10.58 -3.64 -1.97
C GLY A 222 11.98 -3.07 -1.71
N GLU A 223 12.06 -1.82 -1.28
CA GLU A 223 13.32 -1.17 -0.92
C GLU A 223 14.00 -1.84 0.29
N ALA A 224 13.23 -2.23 1.31
CA ALA A 224 13.76 -2.99 2.44
C ALA A 224 14.36 -4.34 1.98
N ALA A 225 13.69 -5.05 1.08
CA ALA A 225 14.18 -6.31 0.50
C ALA A 225 15.48 -6.12 -0.31
N VAL A 226 15.56 -5.07 -1.12
CA VAL A 226 16.81 -4.73 -1.84
C VAL A 226 17.92 -4.36 -0.89
N SER A 227 17.62 -3.56 0.14
CA SER A 227 18.63 -3.06 1.08
C SER A 227 19.30 -4.18 1.90
N SER A 228 18.65 -5.33 2.02
CA SER A 228 19.18 -6.51 2.69
C SER A 228 19.90 -7.49 1.77
N PHE A 229 19.79 -7.31 0.45
CA PHE A 229 20.45 -8.17 -0.52
C PHE A 229 21.97 -8.03 -0.43
N ARG A 230 22.68 -9.15 -0.32
CA ARG A 230 24.14 -9.25 -0.27
C ARG A 230 24.60 -10.38 -1.19
N PHE A 231 25.64 -10.13 -1.98
CA PHE A 231 26.39 -11.20 -2.63
C PHE A 231 27.35 -11.82 -1.61
N GLN A 232 27.28 -13.13 -1.41
CA GLN A 232 28.23 -13.85 -0.59
C GLN A 232 29.49 -14.13 -1.43
N GLY A 233 30.66 -13.79 -0.90
CA GLY A 233 31.96 -14.04 -1.55
C GLY A 233 32.60 -12.84 -2.25
N THR A 234 32.00 -11.64 -2.21
CA THR A 234 32.63 -10.42 -2.75
C THR A 234 33.54 -9.70 -1.76
N THR A 235 33.94 -10.37 -0.68
CA THR A 235 34.88 -9.83 0.31
C THR A 235 36.26 -9.69 -0.32
N ASP A 236 36.48 -8.54 -0.95
CA ASP A 236 37.76 -7.85 -1.13
C ASP A 236 38.99 -8.73 -1.43
N ALA A 237 38.86 -9.67 -2.38
CA ALA A 237 39.97 -10.50 -2.85
C ALA A 237 41.08 -9.72 -3.59
N ARG A 238 41.00 -8.37 -3.62
CA ARG A 238 42.01 -7.47 -4.19
C ARG A 238 42.77 -6.65 -3.16
N ARG A 239 42.59 -6.88 -1.86
CA ARG A 239 43.57 -6.42 -0.87
C ARG A 239 44.69 -7.45 -0.80
N PRO A 240 45.87 -7.23 -1.44
CA PRO A 240 47.00 -8.12 -1.23
C PRO A 240 47.26 -8.19 0.29
N PRO A 241 47.62 -9.38 0.82
CA PRO A 241 48.02 -9.48 2.22
C PRO A 241 49.13 -8.47 2.44
N GLU A 242 48.88 -7.53 3.35
CA GLU A 242 49.87 -6.55 3.77
C GLU A 242 51.13 -7.34 4.17
N PRO A 243 52.30 -7.08 3.55
CA PRO A 243 53.50 -7.85 3.82
C PRO A 243 53.82 -7.72 5.30
N ALA A 244 53.97 -8.88 5.97
CA ALA A 244 54.32 -8.95 7.38
C ALA A 244 55.55 -8.05 7.62
N PRO A 245 55.45 -7.00 8.46
CA PRO A 245 56.56 -6.09 8.67
C PRO A 245 57.73 -6.87 9.25
N ALA A 246 58.90 -6.74 8.59
CA ALA A 246 60.14 -7.32 9.05
C ALA A 246 60.44 -6.86 10.49
N ALA A 247 60.68 -7.81 11.37
CA ALA A 247 60.95 -7.59 12.78
C ALA A 247 62.22 -6.75 12.97
N ALA A 248 62.07 -5.43 13.09
CA ALA A 248 63.07 -4.58 13.68
C ALA A 248 63.03 -4.74 15.21
N PRO A 249 64.19 -4.68 15.92
CA PRO A 249 64.22 -4.78 17.37
C PRO A 249 63.39 -3.65 17.99
N GLN A 250 62.34 -4.04 18.72
CA GLN A 250 61.41 -3.15 19.40
C GLN A 250 62.15 -2.24 20.40
N PRO A 251 62.18 -0.91 20.21
CA PRO A 251 62.37 -0.01 21.34
C PRO A 251 61.20 -0.21 22.30
N ALA A 252 61.46 -0.09 23.61
CA ALA A 252 60.48 -0.30 24.67
C ALA A 252 59.14 0.37 24.31
N ALA A 253 58.10 -0.47 24.18
CA ALA A 253 56.79 -0.05 23.72
C ALA A 253 56.28 1.11 24.59
N PRO A 254 55.93 2.27 24.01
CA PRO A 254 55.17 3.26 24.75
C PRO A 254 53.88 2.59 25.20
N LEU A 255 53.51 2.80 26.47
CA LEU A 255 52.27 2.32 27.05
C LEU A 255 51.12 2.67 26.10
N THR A 256 50.68 1.69 25.33
CA THR A 256 49.60 1.84 24.37
C THR A 256 48.34 1.86 25.20
N GLU A 257 47.80 3.05 25.43
CA GLU A 257 46.51 3.24 26.10
C GLU A 257 45.52 2.31 25.41
N ALA A 258 44.97 1.35 26.16
CA ALA A 258 44.06 0.36 25.60
C ALA A 258 42.94 1.10 24.83
N PRO A 259 42.59 0.68 23.60
CA PRO A 259 41.56 1.34 22.82
C PRO A 259 40.31 1.45 23.69
N ARG A 260 39.89 2.69 23.96
CA ARG A 260 38.67 2.91 24.75
C ARG A 260 37.54 2.17 24.05
N PRO A 261 36.74 1.38 24.79
CA PRO A 261 35.62 0.66 24.20
C PRO A 261 34.72 1.66 23.47
N ALA A 262 34.32 1.32 22.24
CA ALA A 262 33.39 2.13 21.48
C ALA A 262 32.11 2.33 22.32
N PRO A 263 31.57 3.55 22.41
CA PRO A 263 30.34 3.79 23.15
C PRO A 263 29.23 2.91 22.60
N ALA A 264 28.43 2.31 23.49
CA ALA A 264 27.30 1.48 23.09
C ALA A 264 26.34 2.27 22.18
N PRO A 265 25.72 1.62 21.17
CA PRO A 265 24.81 2.29 20.26
C PRO A 265 23.62 2.88 21.03
N VAL A 266 23.32 4.16 20.81
CA VAL A 266 22.18 4.84 21.40
C VAL A 266 20.89 4.27 20.78
N ALA A 267 20.03 3.69 21.63
CA ALA A 267 18.70 3.26 21.21
C ALA A 267 17.83 4.49 20.95
N PHE A 268 17.37 4.67 19.72
CA PHE A 268 16.51 5.77 19.31
C PHE A 268 15.23 5.21 18.69
N THR A 269 14.09 5.60 19.26
CA THR A 269 12.78 5.32 18.67
C THR A 269 12.32 6.57 17.94
N PRO A 270 12.07 6.51 16.62
CA PRO A 270 11.58 7.66 15.89
C PRO A 270 10.24 8.11 16.47
N PRO A 271 10.00 9.43 16.63
CA PRO A 271 8.68 9.91 17.04
C PRO A 271 7.65 9.62 15.95
N ASP A 272 6.39 9.57 16.34
CA ASP A 272 5.29 9.65 15.38
C ASP A 272 5.28 11.06 14.76
N PHE A 273 5.55 11.15 13.47
CA PHE A 273 5.58 12.41 12.74
C PHE A 273 4.17 12.91 12.37
N ALA A 274 3.15 12.04 12.39
CA ALA A 274 1.79 12.41 12.02
C ALA A 274 1.26 13.63 12.81
N PRO A 275 1.32 13.68 14.16
CA PRO A 275 0.84 14.84 14.92
C PRO A 275 1.65 16.11 14.63
N LEU A 276 2.98 16.00 14.47
CA LEU A 276 3.85 17.14 14.18
C LEU A 276 3.54 17.78 12.82
N LEU A 277 3.07 16.98 11.88
CA LEU A 277 2.70 17.44 10.55
C LEU A 277 1.23 17.90 10.49
N ALA A 278 0.35 17.31 11.32
CA ALA A 278 -1.10 17.50 11.30
C ALA A 278 -1.60 18.83 11.87
N GLU A 279 -0.78 19.58 12.63
CA GLU A 279 -1.20 20.85 13.23
C GLU A 279 -1.69 21.92 12.22
N ARG A 280 -1.53 21.74 10.90
CA ARG A 280 -2.01 22.70 9.88
C ARG A 280 -2.64 22.07 8.63
N GLY A 281 -3.46 21.04 8.82
CA GLY A 281 -4.16 20.29 7.77
C GLY A 281 -3.96 18.79 7.91
N THR A 282 -4.54 17.98 7.04
CA THR A 282 -4.23 16.53 6.95
C THR A 282 -3.11 16.34 5.93
N PRO A 283 -1.83 16.49 6.33
CA PRO A 283 -0.73 16.25 5.42
C PRO A 283 -0.71 14.77 5.02
N LEU A 284 -0.44 14.52 3.75
CA LEU A 284 -0.10 13.20 3.26
C LEU A 284 1.38 13.01 3.53
N LEU A 285 1.71 12.15 4.50
CA LEU A 285 3.07 11.66 4.70
C LEU A 285 3.51 10.95 3.41
N ARG A 286 4.68 11.33 2.86
CA ARG A 286 5.16 10.83 1.57
C ARG A 286 6.44 10.03 1.67
N ASP A 287 7.29 10.37 2.63
CA ASP A 287 8.56 9.69 2.86
C ASP A 287 8.88 9.69 4.36
N GLN A 288 9.43 8.58 4.84
CA GLN A 288 9.95 8.42 6.21
C GLN A 288 11.19 7.52 6.16
N ARG A 289 12.30 7.99 6.75
CA ARG A 289 13.60 7.30 6.72
C ARG A 289 14.27 7.33 8.07
N MET A 290 15.03 6.28 8.36
CA MET A 290 15.97 6.23 9.47
C MET A 290 17.39 6.17 8.91
N LEU A 291 18.25 7.08 9.36
CA LEU A 291 19.61 7.26 8.90
C LEU A 291 20.61 7.05 10.04
N ARG A 292 21.84 6.70 9.66
CA ARG A 292 23.01 6.66 10.54
C ARG A 292 24.06 7.58 9.94
N LEU A 293 24.48 8.60 10.68
CA LEU A 293 25.38 9.63 10.18
C LEU A 293 26.55 9.84 11.16
N ALA A 294 27.74 10.05 10.60
CA ALA A 294 28.90 10.49 11.34
C ALA A 294 28.99 12.02 11.40
N ALA A 295 29.78 12.56 12.33
CA ALA A 295 30.05 14.00 12.40
C ALA A 295 30.64 14.53 11.07
N GLY A 296 30.10 15.64 10.59
CA GLY A 296 30.39 16.22 9.28
C GLY A 296 29.74 15.51 8.08
N GLN A 297 29.07 14.37 8.27
CA GLN A 297 28.48 13.61 7.17
C GLN A 297 27.11 14.17 6.78
N ALA A 298 26.96 14.51 5.50
CA ALA A 298 25.67 14.77 4.89
C ALA A 298 25.03 13.45 4.43
N SER A 299 23.71 13.34 4.58
CA SER A 299 22.94 12.27 3.97
C SER A 299 22.92 12.42 2.44
N ALA A 300 22.47 11.36 1.75
CA ALA A 300 22.02 11.52 0.37
C ALA A 300 20.89 12.56 0.28
N ARG A 301 20.70 13.12 -0.91
CA ARG A 301 19.54 13.95 -1.23
C ARG A 301 18.35 13.04 -1.51
N TYR A 302 17.36 13.06 -0.63
CA TYR A 302 16.10 12.35 -0.83
C TYR A 302 15.12 13.26 -1.53
N THR A 303 14.21 12.70 -2.32
CA THR A 303 13.26 13.50 -3.09
C THR A 303 11.82 13.26 -2.67
N VAL A 304 11.02 14.33 -2.68
CA VAL A 304 9.58 14.28 -2.47
C VAL A 304 8.89 14.96 -3.65
N LEU A 305 7.91 14.27 -4.24
CA LEU A 305 7.09 14.85 -5.30
C LEU A 305 6.05 15.77 -4.67
N VAL A 306 6.03 17.03 -5.13
CA VAL A 306 5.04 18.03 -4.78
C VAL A 306 4.04 18.16 -5.93
N PRO A 307 2.79 17.66 -5.78
CA PRO A 307 1.77 17.80 -6.81
C PRO A 307 1.35 19.27 -7.03
N PRO A 308 0.72 19.59 -8.18
CA PRO A 308 -0.03 20.83 -8.34
C PRO A 308 -1.06 21.01 -7.22
N GLN A 309 -1.36 22.26 -6.88
CA GLN A 309 -2.30 22.61 -5.80
C GLN A 309 -1.85 22.09 -4.42
N THR A 310 -0.55 21.98 -4.17
CA THR A 310 -0.03 21.78 -2.81
C THR A 310 0.03 23.13 -2.12
N ALA A 311 -0.63 23.29 -0.98
CA ALA A 311 -0.52 24.51 -0.19
C ALA A 311 0.73 24.52 0.69
N ARG A 312 1.25 23.34 1.07
CA ARG A 312 2.37 23.27 2.01
C ARG A 312 3.21 22.03 1.82
N LEU A 313 4.53 22.20 1.88
CA LEU A 313 5.52 21.13 2.02
C LEU A 313 6.17 21.27 3.40
N ALA A 314 6.28 20.16 4.12
CA ALA A 314 6.98 20.09 5.39
C ALA A 314 8.01 18.95 5.38
N VAL A 315 9.22 19.24 5.87
CA VAL A 315 10.26 18.23 6.10
C VAL A 315 10.68 18.32 7.56
N VAL A 316 10.72 17.18 8.23
CA VAL A 316 11.02 17.06 9.66
C VAL A 316 12.23 16.16 9.85
N ALA A 317 13.15 16.57 10.71
CA ALA A 317 14.20 15.73 11.25
C ALA A 317 14.00 15.56 12.75
N SER A 318 14.20 14.34 13.27
CA SER A 318 14.22 14.05 14.70
C SER A 318 15.38 13.12 15.03
N TRP A 319 16.03 13.34 16.18
CA TRP A 319 17.25 12.64 16.58
C TRP A 319 17.44 12.75 18.11
N PRO A 320 18.34 12.01 18.75
CA PRO A 320 18.49 12.01 20.23
C PRO A 320 19.09 13.27 20.91
N GLY A 321 19.32 14.38 20.19
CA GLY A 321 20.05 15.57 20.67
C GLY A 321 21.35 15.85 19.88
N SER A 322 22.10 16.91 20.17
CA SER A 322 23.27 17.35 19.36
C SER A 322 22.89 18.12 18.08
N VAL A 323 23.89 18.62 17.34
CA VAL A 323 23.67 19.61 16.28
C VAL A 323 23.52 18.94 14.92
N VAL A 324 22.37 19.15 14.28
CA VAL A 324 22.11 18.75 12.89
C VAL A 324 21.68 19.94 12.06
N GLU A 325 21.85 19.83 10.75
CA GLU A 325 21.43 20.81 9.76
C GLU A 325 20.52 20.13 8.74
N LEU A 326 19.32 20.66 8.54
CA LEU A 326 18.34 20.19 7.58
C LEU A 326 18.27 21.18 6.42
N ALA A 327 18.43 20.68 5.20
CA ALA A 327 18.39 21.43 3.95
C ALA A 327 17.22 20.95 3.08
N LEU A 328 16.52 21.90 2.46
CA LEU A 328 15.45 21.67 1.51
C LEU A 328 15.75 22.43 0.21
N TYR A 329 15.69 21.72 -0.90
CA TYR A 329 16.05 22.19 -2.24
C TYR A 329 14.81 22.18 -3.14
N ARG A 330 14.69 23.24 -3.94
CA ARG A 330 13.66 23.41 -4.96
C ARG A 330 13.85 22.40 -6.11
N PRO A 331 12.84 22.21 -6.98
CA PRO A 331 12.93 21.34 -8.15
C PRO A 331 14.01 21.71 -9.18
N ASP A 332 14.43 22.98 -9.22
CA ASP A 332 15.55 23.46 -10.06
C ASP A 332 16.93 23.09 -9.47
N GLY A 333 16.97 22.54 -8.26
CA GLY A 333 18.19 22.17 -7.54
C GLY A 333 18.72 23.24 -6.59
N ASP A 334 18.13 24.44 -6.58
CA ASP A 334 18.54 25.54 -5.70
C ASP A 334 18.12 25.28 -4.25
N LEU A 335 18.92 25.77 -3.31
CA LEU A 335 18.59 25.69 -1.88
C LEU A 335 17.41 26.62 -1.55
N ALA A 336 16.30 26.04 -1.10
CA ALA A 336 15.11 26.77 -0.70
C ALA A 336 15.20 27.27 0.74
N VAL A 337 15.51 26.34 1.67
CA VAL A 337 15.54 26.59 3.11
C VAL A 337 16.64 25.73 3.73
N LEU A 338 17.40 26.33 4.64
CA LEU A 338 18.41 25.65 5.46
C LEU A 338 18.17 26.04 6.91
N ARG A 339 18.16 25.07 7.81
CA ARG A 339 18.10 25.34 9.26
C ARG A 339 19.06 24.41 9.98
N ARG A 340 19.76 24.96 10.98
CA ARG A 340 20.60 24.21 11.90
C ARG A 340 19.98 24.29 13.29
N GLY A 341 19.99 23.19 14.03
CA GLY A 341 19.42 23.13 15.37
C GLY A 341 20.06 22.04 16.23
N SER A 342 20.08 22.26 17.54
CA SER A 342 20.54 21.30 18.55
C SER A 342 19.40 20.52 19.23
N GLU A 343 18.16 20.96 19.01
CA GLU A 343 16.97 20.42 19.66
C GLU A 343 16.03 19.77 18.63
N PRO A 344 15.65 18.49 18.81
CA PRO A 344 14.66 17.82 17.99
C PRO A 344 13.22 18.20 18.41
N PRO A 345 12.25 18.21 17.49
CA PRO A 345 12.40 18.04 16.04
C PRO A 345 12.80 19.34 15.34
N LEU A 346 13.54 19.22 14.23
CA LEU A 346 13.80 20.34 13.32
C LEU A 346 12.79 20.26 12.17
N VAL A 347 11.97 21.31 12.04
CA VAL A 347 10.93 21.37 11.00
C VAL A 347 11.26 22.48 10.01
N LEU A 348 11.27 22.15 8.72
CA LEU A 348 11.25 23.08 7.60
C LEU A 348 9.88 23.07 6.94
N THR A 349 9.33 24.25 6.66
CA THR A 349 8.05 24.40 5.96
C THR A 349 8.20 25.37 4.80
N VAL A 350 7.57 25.04 3.67
CA VAL A 350 7.40 25.93 2.52
C VAL A 350 5.91 26.03 2.24
N GLU A 351 5.37 27.24 2.31
CA GLU A 351 4.00 27.54 1.89
C GLU A 351 3.99 27.76 0.37
N ASP A 352 2.90 27.33 -0.28
CA ASP A 352 2.69 27.34 -1.73
C ASP A 352 3.91 26.84 -2.53
N PRO A 353 4.43 25.62 -2.24
CA PRO A 353 5.61 25.11 -2.91
C PRO A 353 5.36 24.92 -4.42
N MET A 354 6.35 25.29 -5.24
CA MET A 354 6.32 25.05 -6.68
C MET A 354 6.13 23.54 -6.96
N PRO A 355 5.21 23.14 -7.86
CA PRO A 355 5.05 21.74 -8.24
C PRO A 355 6.35 21.16 -8.83
N GLY A 356 6.68 19.92 -8.48
CA GLY A 356 7.88 19.25 -8.98
C GLY A 356 8.56 18.35 -7.95
N GLN A 357 9.75 17.88 -8.29
CA GLN A 357 10.54 16.99 -7.44
C GLN A 357 11.46 17.81 -6.53
N TRP A 358 11.04 18.01 -5.29
CA TRP A 358 11.87 18.68 -4.27
C TRP A 358 12.88 17.69 -3.71
N ALA A 359 14.01 18.18 -3.22
CA ALA A 359 15.00 17.35 -2.55
C ALA A 359 15.27 17.84 -1.13
N TYR A 360 15.63 16.96 -0.21
CA TYR A 360 16.03 17.32 1.14
C TYR A 360 17.20 16.44 1.61
N ALA A 361 18.01 16.99 2.51
CA ALA A 361 19.16 16.30 3.08
C ALA A 361 19.39 16.77 4.52
N VAL A 362 19.96 15.90 5.34
CA VAL A 362 20.37 16.24 6.70
C VAL A 362 21.86 16.02 6.87
N THR A 363 22.53 16.96 7.53
CA THR A 363 23.95 16.89 7.85
C THR A 363 24.10 16.80 9.35
N ALA A 364 24.81 15.78 9.82
CA ALA A 364 25.20 15.67 11.22
C ALA A 364 26.40 16.61 11.45
N VAL A 365 26.18 17.76 12.11
CA VAL A 365 27.20 18.80 12.25
C VAL A 365 28.15 18.45 13.40
N ASP A 366 27.59 18.21 14.57
CA ASP A 366 28.33 17.84 15.78
C ASP A 366 27.51 16.76 16.48
N VAL A 367 27.94 15.50 16.32
CA VAL A 367 27.27 14.31 16.87
C VAL A 367 28.29 13.42 17.59
N PRO A 368 27.88 12.73 18.66
CA PRO A 368 28.81 12.03 19.55
C PRO A 368 29.36 10.70 19.00
N SER A 369 28.83 10.19 17.88
CA SER A 369 29.24 8.91 17.31
C SER A 369 29.14 8.89 15.78
N ALA A 370 29.85 7.94 15.16
CA ALA A 370 29.84 7.74 13.71
C ALA A 370 28.53 7.15 13.17
N ASP A 371 27.72 6.52 14.04
CA ASP A 371 26.47 5.83 13.70
C ASP A 371 25.25 6.53 14.34
N TYR A 372 25.27 7.86 14.33
CA TYR A 372 24.28 8.65 15.03
C TYR A 372 22.91 8.55 14.36
N PRO A 373 21.85 8.09 15.06
CA PRO A 373 20.55 7.87 14.45
C PRO A 373 19.82 9.20 14.19
N VAL A 374 19.32 9.37 12.97
CA VAL A 374 18.48 10.51 12.58
C VAL A 374 17.27 9.99 11.81
N ALA A 375 16.07 10.32 12.27
CA ALA A 375 14.84 10.08 11.54
C ALA A 375 14.46 11.30 10.70
N LEU A 376 14.08 11.07 9.44
CA LEU A 376 13.57 12.09 8.53
C LEU A 376 12.16 11.74 8.07
N ALA A 377 11.33 12.75 7.85
CA ALA A 377 10.04 12.61 7.22
C ALA A 377 9.74 13.81 6.32
N ALA A 378 9.01 13.58 5.23
CA ALA A 378 8.50 14.62 4.35
C ALA A 378 7.00 14.42 4.10
N ALA A 379 6.25 15.51 4.10
CA ALA A 379 4.81 15.49 3.87
C ALA A 379 4.32 16.71 3.11
N VAL A 380 3.24 16.50 2.35
CA VAL A 380 2.59 17.54 1.55
C VAL A 380 1.15 17.71 2.00
N ALA A 381 0.69 18.95 2.14
CA ALA A 381 -0.70 19.26 2.42
C ALA A 381 -1.34 19.85 1.15
N PRO A 382 -2.46 19.28 0.66
CA PRO A 382 -3.17 19.85 -0.47
C PRO A 382 -3.70 21.23 -0.10
N ALA A 383 -3.78 22.11 -1.09
CA ALA A 383 -4.50 23.36 -0.95
C ALA A 383 -5.95 23.06 -0.62
N ALA A 384 -6.50 23.81 0.33
CA ALA A 384 -7.94 23.79 0.57
C ALA A 384 -8.60 24.05 -0.79
N PRO A 385 -9.59 23.23 -1.20
CA PRO A 385 -10.31 23.48 -2.44
C PRO A 385 -10.78 24.93 -2.40
N ALA A 386 -10.38 25.71 -3.40
CA ALA A 386 -10.75 27.12 -3.49
C ALA A 386 -12.25 27.18 -3.19
N ALA A 387 -12.62 27.88 -2.11
CA ALA A 387 -14.01 27.92 -1.66
C ALA A 387 -14.86 28.20 -2.89
N ALA A 388 -15.70 27.23 -3.27
CA ALA A 388 -16.46 27.32 -4.51
C ALA A 388 -17.07 28.73 -4.52
N PRO A 389 -16.89 29.51 -5.61
CA PRO A 389 -17.31 30.91 -5.64
C PRO A 389 -18.72 30.92 -5.09
N ALA A 390 -18.89 31.62 -3.96
CA ALA A 390 -20.12 31.55 -3.18
C ALA A 390 -21.24 31.69 -4.21
N ARG A 391 -22.02 30.61 -4.42
CA ARG A 391 -23.08 30.63 -5.43
C ARG A 391 -23.81 31.93 -5.15
N PRO A 392 -23.92 32.86 -6.13
CA PRO A 392 -24.62 34.12 -5.88
C PRO A 392 -25.90 33.68 -5.22
N GLN A 393 -26.10 34.11 -3.96
CA GLN A 393 -27.24 33.64 -3.19
C GLN A 393 -28.43 33.96 -4.07
N GLN A 394 -29.01 32.92 -4.69
CA GLN A 394 -30.27 33.07 -5.36
C GLN A 394 -31.15 33.39 -4.17
N THR A 395 -31.41 34.68 -3.96
CA THR A 395 -32.50 35.12 -3.12
C THR A 395 -33.66 34.30 -3.66
N PRO A 396 -34.18 33.31 -2.90
CA PRO A 396 -35.27 32.51 -3.41
C PRO A 396 -36.31 33.52 -3.84
N ALA A 397 -36.63 33.54 -5.13
CA ALA A 397 -37.68 34.41 -5.64
C ALA A 397 -38.84 34.13 -4.70
N ALA A 398 -39.26 35.16 -3.95
CA ALA A 398 -40.28 34.99 -2.94
C ALA A 398 -41.42 34.25 -3.62
N VAL A 399 -41.68 33.01 -3.19
CA VAL A 399 -42.83 32.26 -3.65
C VAL A 399 -44.00 33.03 -3.07
N VAL A 400 -44.46 34.03 -3.81
CA VAL A 400 -45.71 34.72 -3.52
C VAL A 400 -46.75 33.63 -3.63
N PRO A 401 -47.38 33.19 -2.52
CA PRO A 401 -48.41 32.18 -2.61
C PRO A 401 -49.51 32.76 -3.53
N PRO A 402 -50.08 31.98 -4.44
CA PRO A 402 -51.27 32.40 -5.17
C PRO A 402 -52.31 32.83 -4.13
N GLY A 403 -52.82 34.05 -4.29
CA GLY A 403 -53.49 34.84 -3.25
C GLY A 403 -54.40 34.04 -2.31
N LEU A 404 -54.34 34.38 -1.02
CA LEU A 404 -55.19 33.78 0.01
C LEU A 404 -56.67 33.84 -0.43
N PRO A 405 -57.41 32.72 -0.35
CA PRO A 405 -58.82 32.71 -0.66
C PRO A 405 -59.56 33.67 0.29
N ARG A 406 -60.45 34.50 -0.27
CA ARG A 406 -61.30 35.40 0.52
C ARG A 406 -62.25 34.57 1.39
N ALA A 407 -62.52 35.05 2.61
CA ALA A 407 -63.43 34.39 3.54
C ALA A 407 -64.79 34.11 2.88
N GLY A 408 -65.23 32.84 2.94
CA GLY A 408 -66.51 32.38 2.38
C GLY A 408 -66.43 31.68 1.01
N GLN A 409 -65.25 31.57 0.38
CA GLN A 409 -65.10 30.72 -0.81
C GLN A 409 -64.54 29.33 -0.49
N PRO A 410 -65.00 28.27 -1.18
CA PRO A 410 -64.45 26.93 -1.03
C PRO A 410 -62.96 26.92 -1.44
N LEU A 411 -62.13 26.25 -0.65
CA LEU A 411 -60.70 26.13 -0.91
C LEU A 411 -60.48 25.46 -2.29
N PRO A 412 -59.70 26.08 -3.20
CA PRO A 412 -59.36 25.47 -4.47
C PRO A 412 -58.58 24.17 -4.23
N ALA A 413 -58.78 23.15 -5.09
CA ALA A 413 -58.17 21.82 -4.92
C ALA A 413 -56.64 21.85 -4.73
N GLN A 414 -55.95 22.85 -5.31
CA GLN A 414 -54.51 23.06 -5.15
C GLN A 414 -54.09 23.43 -3.71
N TRP A 415 -54.95 24.07 -2.91
CA TRP A 415 -54.68 24.34 -1.50
C TRP A 415 -54.82 23.09 -0.64
N LEU A 416 -55.74 22.19 -0.99
CA LEU A 416 -55.86 20.89 -0.31
C LEU A 416 -54.65 19.99 -0.60
N ALA A 417 -54.14 20.02 -1.83
CA ALA A 417 -52.90 19.32 -2.18
C ALA A 417 -51.69 19.90 -1.43
N PHE A 418 -51.57 21.22 -1.34
CA PHE A 418 -50.51 21.89 -0.58
C PHE A 418 -50.56 21.55 0.92
N LEU A 419 -51.75 21.60 1.53
CA LEU A 419 -51.92 21.21 2.94
C LEU A 419 -51.67 19.72 3.18
N GLY A 420 -51.99 18.86 2.21
CA GLY A 420 -51.68 17.42 2.27
C GLY A 420 -50.17 17.13 2.28
N VAL A 421 -49.39 17.88 1.48
CA VAL A 421 -47.92 17.75 1.47
C VAL A 421 -47.32 18.29 2.77
N VAL A 422 -47.78 19.43 3.27
CA VAL A 422 -47.30 20.00 4.55
C VAL A 422 -47.65 19.08 5.72
N ALA A 423 -48.82 18.44 5.73
CA ALA A 423 -49.20 17.47 6.77
C ALA A 423 -48.38 16.16 6.70
N ALA A 424 -47.99 15.74 5.50
CA ALA A 424 -47.15 14.55 5.30
C ALA A 424 -45.70 14.78 5.76
N GLU A 425 -45.16 15.98 5.54
CA GLU A 425 -43.78 16.31 5.93
C GLU A 425 -43.65 16.73 7.41
N SER A 426 -44.72 17.18 8.06
CA SER A 426 -44.66 17.67 9.45
C SER A 426 -44.82 16.60 10.54
N GLY A 427 -45.00 15.32 10.21
CA GLY A 427 -44.90 14.21 11.17
C GLY A 427 -45.82 14.30 12.40
N LEU A 428 -46.98 14.97 12.28
CA LEU A 428 -47.86 15.29 13.40
C LEU A 428 -48.74 14.09 13.79
N TRP A 429 -48.20 13.18 14.62
CA TRP A 429 -48.96 12.10 15.26
C TRP A 429 -49.75 12.62 16.47
N LEU A 430 -51.08 12.70 16.33
CA LEU A 430 -52.00 12.97 17.44
C LEU A 430 -52.20 11.69 18.29
N ARG A 431 -51.40 11.49 19.35
CA ARG A 431 -51.66 10.46 20.37
C ARG A 431 -52.70 10.97 21.37
N ARG A 432 -53.91 10.43 21.30
CA ARG A 432 -54.97 10.56 22.31
C ARG A 432 -54.60 9.71 23.53
N ARG A 433 -54.16 10.33 24.64
CA ARG A 433 -54.04 9.64 25.95
C ARG A 433 -55.43 9.54 26.58
N LEU A 434 -55.90 8.32 26.80
CA LEU A 434 -56.91 8.02 27.83
C LEU A 434 -56.14 7.69 29.11
N SER A 435 -56.38 8.48 30.17
CA SER A 435 -55.84 8.23 31.51
C SER A 435 -56.55 7.05 32.18
N PRO A 436 -55.83 6.24 32.98
CA PRO A 436 -56.40 5.59 34.14
C PRO A 436 -55.86 6.19 35.44
N ALA A 437 -56.80 6.39 36.36
CA ALA A 437 -56.74 6.59 37.80
C ALA A 437 -55.37 6.63 38.51
N SER A 438 -55.14 7.71 39.26
CA SER A 438 -54.24 7.71 40.42
C SER A 438 -55.07 7.66 41.71
N VAL A 439 -54.75 6.64 42.49
CA VAL A 439 -55.17 6.38 43.88
C VAL A 439 -54.49 7.39 44.81
N TYR A 440 -55.21 7.78 45.85
CA TYR A 440 -54.78 8.57 47.00
C TYR A 440 -53.59 7.91 47.73
N ASP A 441 -52.61 8.71 48.14
CA ASP A 441 -51.89 8.45 49.40
C ASP A 441 -51.46 9.80 50.00
N ASP A 442 -52.02 10.07 51.18
CA ASP A 442 -51.57 11.03 52.17
C ASP A 442 -50.36 10.42 52.89
N ASP A 443 -49.25 11.15 53.01
CA ASP A 443 -48.61 11.42 54.31
C ASP A 443 -47.20 12.04 54.17
N ALA A 444 -46.91 12.86 55.18
CA ALA A 444 -45.59 13.29 55.64
C ALA A 444 -44.89 14.49 54.96
N LEU A 445 -45.29 15.68 55.44
CA LEU A 445 -44.38 16.76 55.84
C LEU A 445 -43.18 16.23 56.68
N PRO A 446 -42.02 16.91 56.67
CA PRO A 446 -41.84 17.99 57.64
C PRO A 446 -41.13 19.24 57.11
N ASP A 447 -41.59 20.37 57.64
CA ASP A 447 -40.92 21.65 57.64
C ASP A 447 -39.65 21.64 58.52
N GLY A 448 -38.58 22.24 57.98
CA GLY A 448 -37.65 23.10 58.73
C GLY A 448 -36.25 22.54 59.04
N PRO A 449 -35.35 23.41 59.53
CA PRO A 449 -35.02 24.71 58.93
C PRO A 449 -33.50 25.00 58.94
N LEU A 450 -33.17 26.18 58.39
CA LEU A 450 -31.95 26.98 58.60
C LEU A 450 -30.66 26.56 57.88
N ALA A 451 -29.80 27.58 57.81
CA ALA A 451 -28.35 27.51 57.69
C ALA A 451 -27.67 26.20 58.10
#